data_AF-A0A1L7WH28-F1
#
_entry.id   AF-A0A1L7WH28-F1
#
_cell.length_a   1.000
_cell.length_b   1.000
_cell.length_c   1.000
_cell.angle_alpha   90.00
_cell.angle_beta   90.00
_cell.angle_gamma   90.00
#
_symmetry.space_group_name_H-M   'P 1'
#
loop_
_entity.id
_entity.type
_entity.pdbx_description
1 polymer ?
#
loop_
_entity_poly.entity_id
_entity_poly.type
_entity_poly.pdbx_seq_one_letter_code
_entity_poly.pdbx_strand_id
1 'polypeptide(L)' 'MPPRTRPIEKFAQAVAKCSTEASVYGKCIVADYNSVHKDQCFTEFLRLKNCYLAAAKKS' A
#
# COMPACT_ATOMS: atom_id res chain seq x y z
N MET A 1 6.67 30.32 1.04
CA MET A 1 7.13 29.10 0.34
C MET A 1 5.92 28.17 0.27
N PRO A 2 5.41 27.81 -0.93
CA PRO A 2 4.25 26.91 -1.00
C PRO A 2 4.61 25.58 -0.32
N PRO A 3 3.68 24.95 0.43
CA PRO A 3 3.93 23.64 0.99
C PRO A 3 4.27 22.71 -0.17
N ARG A 4 5.49 22.17 -0.19
CA ARG A 4 5.88 21.18 -1.19
C ARG A 4 4.94 20.01 -0.98
N THR A 5 3.94 19.87 -1.84
CA THR A 5 3.14 18.65 -1.90
C THR A 5 4.13 17.52 -2.09
N ARG A 6 4.29 16.69 -1.06
CA ARG A 6 5.10 15.48 -1.12
C ARG A 6 4.14 14.31 -1.32
N PRO A 7 3.75 14.00 -2.57
CA PRO A 7 2.84 12.88 -2.85
C PRO A 7 3.31 11.58 -2.19
N ILE A 8 4.63 11.36 -2.14
CA ILE A 8 5.26 10.22 -1.46
C ILE A 8 4.98 10.24 0.05
N GLU A 9 5.02 11.41 0.69
CA GLU A 9 4.79 11.53 2.14
C GLU A 9 3.30 11.31 2.47
N LYS A 10 2.38 11.86 1.66
CA LYS A 10 0.95 11.56 1.77
C LYS A 10 0.66 10.07 1.54
N PHE A 11 1.35 9.45 0.57
CA PHE A 11 1.26 8.03 0.31
C PHE A 11 1.76 7.21 1.50
N ALA A 12 2.94 7.52 2.03
CA ALA A 12 3.50 6.87 3.20
C ALA A 12 2.58 6.99 4.43
N GLN A 13 1.98 8.16 4.66
CA GLN A 13 1.01 8.37 5.74
C GLN A 13 -0.27 7.55 5.55
N ALA A 14 -0.79 7.46 4.32
CA ALA A 14 -1.97 6.64 4.03
C ALA A 14 -1.67 5.13 4.15
N VAL A 15 -0.51 4.68 3.67
CA VAL A 15 -0.06 3.29 3.80
C VAL A 15 0.23 2.94 5.26
N ALA A 16 0.78 3.86 6.06
CA ALA A 16 1.00 3.65 7.49
C ALA A 16 -0.30 3.38 8.25
N LYS A 17 -1.41 4.02 7.86
CA LYS A 17 -2.76 3.73 8.40
C LYS A 17 -3.27 2.33 8.01
N CYS A 18 -2.71 1.72 6.98
CA CYS A 18 -3.04 0.40 6.45
C CYS A 18 -1.90 -0.62 6.68
N SER A 19 -1.11 -0.44 7.74
CA SER A 19 0.10 -1.23 7.99
C SER A 19 -0.17 -2.74 8.09
N THR A 20 -1.36 -3.15 8.53
CA THR A 20 -1.76 -4.55 8.59
C THR A 20 -1.86 -5.15 7.19
N GLU A 21 -2.68 -4.56 6.31
CA GLU A 21 -2.81 -5.00 4.91
C GLU A 21 -1.49 -4.90 4.14
N ALA A 22 -0.68 -3.86 4.41
CA ALA A 22 0.64 -3.70 3.81
C ALA A 22 1.59 -4.84 4.21
N SER A 23 1.54 -5.25 5.47
CA SER A 23 2.33 -6.38 5.99
C SER A 23 1.89 -7.71 5.38
N VAL A 24 0.59 -7.94 5.18
CA VAL A 24 0.11 -9.18 4.55
C VAL A 24 0.47 -9.23 3.07
N TYR A 25 0.32 -8.11 2.34
CA TYR A 25 0.78 -8.00 0.96
C TYR A 25 2.30 -8.25 0.86
N GLY A 26 3.09 -7.62 1.74
CA GLY A 26 4.53 -7.82 1.80
C GLY A 26 4.94 -9.26 2.09
N LYS A 27 4.24 -9.96 3.00
CA LYS A 27 4.48 -11.38 3.29
C LYS A 27 4.24 -12.26 2.06
N CYS A 28 3.18 -12.00 1.30
CA CYS A 28 2.88 -12.74 0.07
C CYS A 28 3.97 -12.53 -1.00
N ILE A 29 4.44 -11.30 -1.17
CA ILE A 29 5.52 -10.95 -2.11
C ILE A 29 6.85 -11.59 -1.68
N VAL A 30 7.19 -11.53 -0.39
CA VAL A 30 8.46 -12.08 0.14
C VAL A 30 8.47 -13.60 0.11
N ALA A 31 7.31 -14.26 0.26
CA ALA A 31 7.20 -15.72 0.20
C ALA A 31 7.69 -16.29 -1.14
N ASP A 32 7.58 -15.52 -2.23
CA ASP A 32 7.96 -15.96 -3.57
C ASP A 32 8.64 -14.82 -4.34
N TYR A 33 9.57 -14.12 -3.68
CA TYR A 33 10.18 -12.88 -4.18
C TYR A 33 10.84 -13.02 -5.57
N ASN A 34 11.38 -14.21 -5.88
CA ASN A 34 12.03 -14.48 -7.17
C ASN A 34 11.05 -14.77 -8.31
N SER A 35 9.82 -15.15 -7.98
CA SER A 35 8.79 -15.54 -8.92
C SER A 35 7.56 -14.66 -8.78
N VAL A 36 7.70 -13.42 -8.30
CA VAL A 36 6.58 -12.47 -8.27
C VAL A 36 6.03 -12.27 -9.68
N HIS A 37 4.81 -12.75 -9.90
CA HIS A 37 4.06 -12.56 -11.13
C HIS A 37 2.86 -11.63 -10.89
N LYS A 38 2.33 -11.11 -11.99
CA LYS A 38 1.07 -10.38 -11.97
C LYS A 38 -0.03 -11.25 -11.35
N ASP A 39 -0.83 -10.65 -10.48
CA ASP A 39 -2.00 -11.24 -9.80
C ASP A 39 -1.71 -12.30 -8.71
N GLN A 40 -0.45 -12.63 -8.43
CA GLN A 40 -0.08 -13.61 -7.41
C GLN A 40 -0.51 -13.22 -5.98
N CYS A 41 -0.40 -11.93 -5.65
CA CYS A 41 -0.85 -11.35 -4.38
C CYS A 41 -2.05 -10.42 -4.57
N PHE A 42 -2.89 -10.67 -5.59
CA PHE A 42 -3.97 -9.79 -6.00
C PHE A 42 -4.95 -9.44 -4.88
N THR A 43 -5.36 -10.43 -4.08
CA THR A 43 -6.29 -10.25 -2.97
C THR A 43 -5.72 -9.30 -1.91
N GLU A 44 -4.46 -9.48 -1.55
CA GLU A 44 -3.78 -8.65 -0.55
C GLU A 44 -3.51 -7.24 -1.07
N PHE A 45 -3.15 -7.13 -2.35
CA PHE A 45 -3.04 -5.87 -3.05
C PHE A 45 -4.37 -5.11 -3.08
N LEU A 46 -5.49 -5.79 -3.36
CA LEU A 46 -6.82 -5.19 -3.35
C LEU A 46 -7.20 -4.68 -1.96
N ARG A 47 -6.89 -5.43 -0.89
CA ARG A 47 -7.14 -5.00 0.49
C ARG A 47 -6.34 -3.73 0.81
N LEU A 48 -5.04 -3.75 0.54
CA LEU A 48 -4.17 -2.58 0.73
C LEU A 48 -4.66 -1.37 -0.07
N LYS A 49 -5.02 -1.57 -1.34
CA LYS A 49 -5.56 -0.52 -2.21
C LYS A 49 -6.86 0.06 -1.65
N ASN A 50 -7.79 -0.78 -1.19
CA ASN A 50 -9.05 -0.31 -0.62
C ASN A 50 -8.82 0.54 0.64
N CYS A 51 -7.95 0.09 1.54
CA CYS A 51 -7.62 0.88 2.72
C CYS A 51 -6.91 2.18 2.36
N TYR A 52 -5.95 2.14 1.43
CA TYR A 52 -5.27 3.34 0.93
C TYR A 52 -6.27 4.36 0.35
N LEU A 53 -7.21 3.92 -0.50
CA LEU A 53 -8.23 4.79 -1.09
C LEU A 53 -9.19 5.37 -0.04
N ALA A 54 -9.54 4.59 0.98
CA ALA A 54 -10.33 5.07 2.10
C ALA A 54 -9.57 6.09 2.97
N ALA A 55 -8.26 5.86 3.19
CA ALA A 55 -7.39 6.75 3.94
C ALA A 55 -7.09 8.05 3.18
N ALA A 56 -6.88 7.98 1.87
CA ALA A 56 -6.61 9.12 1.00
C ALA A 56 -7.82 10.04 0.84
N LYS A 57 -9.06 9.50 0.83
CA LYS A 57 -10.29 10.30 0.84
C LYS A 57 -10.53 11.06 2.15
N LYS A 58 -9.85 10.68 3.24
CA LYS A 58 -9.94 11.30 4.57
C LYS A 58 -8.87 12.39 4.81
N SER A 59 -8.13 12.85 3.80
CA SER A 59 -6.92 13.71 3.96
C SER A 59 -6.84 14.85 2.96
#